data_AF-A0AAW9J120-F1
#
_entry.id   AF-A0AAW9J120-F1
#
_cell.length_a   1.000
_cell.length_b   1.000
_cell.length_c   1.000
_cell.angle_alpha   90.00
_cell.angle_beta   90.00
_cell.angle_gamma   90.00
#
_symmetry.space_group_name_H-M   'P 1'
#
loop_
_entity.id
_entity.type
_entity.pdbx_description
1 polymer ?
#
loop_
_entity_poly.entity_id
_entity_poly.type
_entity_poly.pdbx_seq_one_letter_code
_entity_poly.pdbx_strand_id
1 'polypeptide(L)'
;FRDDEFELVTLYGSHANEKNIARRKIVSGTQKVESLRGSSSAQQAPFLALVRKDTNEDRGEVFSFNFIYSGNFTAEVMLAPYYTTRVGMGINPFNFNWLLKGNDEFQTPEVVMTYSSNGLLEMSKTYHELYTTRLCRGKFKDKERPILINNWEATYFDFNEEKIKTIASIGKELGIELFVLDDGWFKGRNSDLTS
;
A
#
# COMPACT_ATOMS: atom_id res chain seq x y z
N PHE A 1 19.25 4.63 14.66
CA PHE A 1 20.26 5.40 13.91
C PHE A 1 21.01 6.30 14.86
N ARG A 2 22.30 6.56 14.60
CA ARG A 2 23.19 7.29 15.54
C ARG A 2 23.18 8.81 15.34
N ASP A 3 22.42 9.29 14.37
CA ASP A 3 22.31 10.71 14.00
C ASP A 3 20.85 11.05 13.61
N ASP A 4 20.62 12.32 13.31
CA ASP A 4 19.35 12.94 12.94
C ASP A 4 19.36 13.60 11.56
N GLU A 5 20.40 13.35 10.77
CA GLU A 5 20.57 13.93 9.43
C GLU A 5 19.75 13.17 8.39
N PHE A 6 18.46 12.99 8.68
CA PHE A 6 17.50 12.30 7.84
C PHE A 6 16.26 13.18 7.57
N GLU A 7 15.69 12.94 6.41
CA GLU A 7 14.34 13.35 6.04
C GLU A 7 13.45 12.11 6.02
N LEU A 8 12.23 12.30 6.50
CA LEU A 8 11.18 11.31 6.53
C LEU A 8 10.36 11.39 5.24
N VAL A 9 10.31 10.29 4.50
CA VAL A 9 9.45 10.06 3.35
C VAL A 9 8.30 9.15 3.73
N THR A 10 7.06 9.59 3.45
CA THR A 10 5.83 8.82 3.67
C THR A 10 4.90 8.97 2.47
N LEU A 11 3.99 8.03 2.27
CA LEU A 11 2.98 8.09 1.21
C LEU A 11 1.60 8.39 1.81
N TYR A 12 1.08 9.58 1.56
CA TYR A 12 -0.21 10.05 2.06
C TYR A 12 -1.22 10.23 0.93
N GLY A 13 -2.46 10.63 1.26
CA GLY A 13 -3.43 10.99 0.24
C GLY A 13 -4.86 11.01 0.74
N SER A 14 -5.78 10.72 -0.17
CA SER A 14 -7.19 10.50 0.08
C SER A 14 -7.75 9.59 -0.99
N HIS A 15 -9.03 9.23 -0.88
CA HIS A 15 -9.75 8.61 -1.99
C HIS A 15 -9.61 9.47 -3.25
N ALA A 16 -9.32 8.83 -4.39
CA ALA A 16 -9.06 9.45 -5.70
C ALA A 16 -7.82 10.37 -5.76
N ASN A 17 -6.94 10.31 -4.75
CA ASN A 17 -5.68 11.04 -4.69
C ASN A 17 -4.67 10.28 -3.81
N GLU A 18 -4.51 8.99 -4.06
CA GLU A 18 -3.74 8.07 -3.24
C GLU A 18 -2.22 8.21 -3.45
N LYS A 19 -1.44 7.89 -2.40
CA LYS A 19 0.02 7.67 -2.47
C LYS A 19 0.87 8.86 -2.94
N ASN A 20 0.43 10.08 -2.63
CA ASN A 20 1.26 11.27 -2.74
C ASN A 20 2.50 11.16 -1.85
N ILE A 21 3.64 11.64 -2.35
CA ILE A 21 4.92 11.60 -1.63
C ILE A 21 5.01 12.83 -0.72
N ALA A 22 5.17 12.61 0.59
CA ALA A 22 5.55 13.65 1.53
C ALA A 22 7.00 13.41 1.98
N ARG A 23 7.86 14.39 1.79
CA ARG A 23 9.25 14.40 2.24
C ARG A 23 9.48 15.59 3.17
N ARG A 24 9.95 15.34 4.39
CA ARG A 24 10.11 16.38 5.42
C ARG A 24 11.29 16.09 6.34
N LYS A 25 11.97 17.12 6.82
CA LYS A 25 12.99 16.98 7.86
C LYS A 25 12.38 16.42 9.15
N ILE A 26 13.11 15.52 9.81
CA ILE A 26 12.76 15.04 11.15
C ILE A 26 13.02 16.18 12.15
N VAL A 27 12.13 16.33 13.12
CA VAL A 27 12.29 17.30 14.21
C VAL A 27 12.28 16.58 15.56
N SER A 28 12.62 17.28 16.65
CA SER A 28 12.62 16.68 17.99
C SER A 28 11.24 16.11 18.35
N GLY A 29 11.22 14.92 18.96
CA GLY A 29 10.00 14.19 19.31
C GLY A 29 9.59 13.15 18.26
N THR A 30 8.32 12.73 18.32
CA THR A 30 7.77 11.68 17.46
C THR A 30 6.99 12.27 16.29
N GLN A 31 7.30 11.83 15.08
CA GLN A 31 6.42 11.98 13.91
C GLN A 31 5.92 10.60 13.50
N LYS A 32 4.62 10.47 13.24
CA LYS A 32 4.02 9.21 12.83
C LYS A 32 2.98 9.37 11.73
N VAL A 33 2.76 8.30 10.99
CA VAL A 33 1.58 8.07 10.15
C VAL A 33 0.90 6.80 10.63
N GLU A 34 -0.42 6.78 10.57
CA GLU A 34 -1.20 5.67 11.13
C GLU A 34 -2.54 5.49 10.43
N SER A 35 -3.14 4.32 10.62
CA SER A 35 -4.55 4.10 10.32
C SER A 35 -5.27 3.44 11.50
N LEU A 36 -6.48 3.97 11.76
CA LEU A 36 -7.42 3.53 12.79
C LEU A 36 -8.76 3.05 12.20
N ARG A 37 -8.80 2.79 10.88
CA ARG A 37 -10.02 2.59 10.10
C ARG A 37 -10.41 1.12 9.88
N GLY A 38 -9.70 0.20 10.51
CA GLY A 38 -9.77 -1.24 10.23
C GLY A 38 -9.07 -1.64 8.92
N SER A 39 -8.54 -0.69 8.16
CA SER A 39 -7.75 -0.92 6.95
C SER A 39 -6.55 0.03 6.88
N SER A 40 -5.50 -0.29 6.12
CA SER A 40 -4.37 0.62 5.91
C SER A 40 -4.79 1.94 5.27
N SER A 41 -5.84 1.92 4.44
CA SER A 41 -6.58 3.08 3.90
C SER A 41 -5.89 3.88 2.79
N ALA A 42 -6.66 4.76 2.15
CA ALA A 42 -6.18 5.67 1.10
C ALA A 42 -5.33 6.83 1.68
N GLN A 43 -5.54 7.16 2.96
CA GLN A 43 -4.97 8.34 3.58
C GLN A 43 -3.49 8.19 3.93
N GLN A 44 -3.06 6.99 4.32
CA GLN A 44 -1.68 6.69 4.71
C GLN A 44 -1.30 5.29 4.25
N ALA A 45 -0.18 5.15 3.54
CA ALA A 45 0.36 3.83 3.25
C ALA A 45 1.12 3.27 4.47
N PRO A 46 1.18 1.94 4.64
CA PRO A 46 2.00 1.28 5.65
C PRO A 46 3.49 1.27 5.24
N PHE A 47 4.02 2.43 4.87
CA PHE A 47 5.36 2.65 4.32
C PHE A 47 6.01 3.89 4.93
N LEU A 48 7.32 3.78 5.19
CA LEU A 48 8.16 4.85 5.68
C LEU A 48 9.57 4.69 5.11
N ALA A 49 10.22 5.79 4.74
CA ALA A 49 11.66 5.80 4.48
C ALA A 49 12.37 6.96 5.17
N LEU A 50 13.60 6.71 5.59
CA LEU A 50 14.56 7.70 6.04
C LEU A 50 15.59 7.91 4.93
N VAL A 51 15.74 9.15 4.48
CA VAL A 51 16.66 9.51 3.40
C VAL A 51 17.60 10.61 3.84
N ARG A 52 18.80 10.69 3.28
CA ARG A 52 19.66 11.87 3.47
C ARG A 52 19.09 13.05 2.68
N LYS A 53 19.42 14.28 3.12
CA LYS A 53 18.95 15.52 2.50
C LYS A 53 19.18 15.58 0.98
N ASP A 54 20.32 15.09 0.52
CA ASP A 54 20.70 15.13 -0.90
C ASP A 54 20.35 13.84 -1.67
N THR A 55 19.67 12.88 -1.02
CA THR A 55 19.20 11.66 -1.68
C THR A 55 18.17 11.99 -2.76
N ASN A 56 18.32 11.38 -3.93
CA ASN A 56 17.40 11.47 -5.06
C ASN A 56 17.16 10.07 -5.66
N GLU A 57 16.66 9.98 -6.90
CA GLU A 57 16.40 8.69 -7.54
C GLU A 57 17.65 7.83 -7.72
N ASP A 58 18.80 8.43 -8.07
CA ASP A 58 19.97 7.70 -8.56
C ASP A 58 21.16 7.70 -7.56
N ARG A 59 21.05 8.43 -6.45
CA ARG A 59 22.10 8.51 -5.42
C ARG A 59 21.56 8.84 -4.04
N GLY A 60 22.34 8.46 -3.03
CA GLY A 60 22.11 8.80 -1.65
C GLY A 60 21.57 7.63 -0.84
N GLU A 61 21.72 7.75 0.47
CA GLU A 61 21.37 6.68 1.41
C GLU A 61 19.86 6.70 1.70
N VAL A 62 19.26 5.51 1.73
CA VAL A 62 17.85 5.26 2.02
C VAL A 62 17.73 4.05 2.94
N PHE A 63 17.03 4.22 4.06
CA PHE A 63 16.51 3.11 4.86
C PHE A 63 14.99 3.11 4.75
N SER A 64 14.38 2.00 4.36
CA SER A 64 12.93 1.96 4.16
C SER A 64 12.28 0.75 4.81
N PHE A 65 10.99 0.92 5.11
CA PHE A 65 10.20 0.04 5.94
C PHE A 65 8.81 -0.06 5.33
N ASN A 66 8.31 -1.27 5.15
CA ASN A 66 6.98 -1.53 4.62
C ASN A 66 6.33 -2.65 5.44
N PHE A 67 5.13 -2.40 5.96
CA PHE A 67 4.44 -3.31 6.86
C PHE A 67 3.47 -4.20 6.09
N ILE A 68 3.72 -5.51 6.11
CA ILE A 68 2.92 -6.53 5.42
C ILE A 68 1.66 -6.81 6.24
N TYR A 69 0.75 -5.84 6.22
CA TYR A 69 -0.51 -5.89 6.94
C TYR A 69 -1.52 -4.93 6.29
N SER A 70 -2.81 -5.27 6.39
CA SER A 70 -3.86 -4.50 5.74
C SER A 70 -4.83 -3.84 6.71
N GLY A 71 -4.65 -4.01 8.03
CA GLY A 71 -5.49 -3.43 9.07
C GLY A 71 -4.94 -2.12 9.65
N ASN A 72 -5.23 -1.87 10.92
CA ASN A 72 -4.70 -0.72 11.65
C ASN A 72 -3.19 -0.84 11.84
N PHE A 73 -2.46 0.23 11.53
CA PHE A 73 -1.01 0.27 11.66
C PHE A 73 -0.51 1.60 12.22
N THR A 74 0.72 1.60 12.72
CA THR A 74 1.52 2.79 13.01
C THR A 74 2.88 2.64 12.35
N ALA A 75 3.36 3.71 11.72
CA ALA A 75 4.74 3.87 11.29
C ALA A 75 5.27 5.20 11.85
N GLU A 76 6.29 5.14 12.68
CA GLU A 76 6.76 6.28 13.45
C GLU A 76 8.27 6.42 13.45
N VAL A 77 8.70 7.68 13.56
CA VAL A 77 10.08 8.09 13.73
C VAL A 77 10.16 8.98 14.95
N MET A 78 11.08 8.67 15.86
CA MET A 78 11.34 9.45 17.05
C MET A 78 12.78 9.98 17.01
N LEU A 79 12.92 11.29 17.12
CA LEU A 79 14.21 11.94 17.37
C LEU A 79 14.39 12.16 18.87
N ALA A 80 15.34 11.42 19.44
CA ALA A 80 15.66 11.48 20.87
C ALA A 80 16.45 12.76 21.22
N PRO A 81 16.52 13.14 22.51
CA PRO A 81 17.26 14.34 22.96
C PRO A 81 18.75 14.37 22.62
N TYR A 82 19.37 13.20 22.40
CA TYR A 82 20.78 13.06 22.03
C TYR A 82 20.97 12.89 20.51
N TYR A 83 20.05 13.41 19.71
CA TYR A 83 20.11 13.40 18.24
C TYR A 83 20.21 12.01 17.61
N THR A 84 19.65 10.98 18.28
CA THR A 84 19.54 9.64 17.71
C THR A 84 18.14 9.41 17.16
N THR A 85 18.04 8.89 15.94
CA THR A 85 16.74 8.57 15.32
C THR A 85 16.33 7.11 15.58
N ARG A 86 15.09 6.87 16.01
CA ARG A 86 14.47 5.54 16.15
C ARG A 86 13.29 5.41 15.19
N VAL A 87 13.15 4.26 14.55
CA VAL A 87 11.98 3.90 13.73
C VAL A 87 11.20 2.80 14.45
N GLY A 88 9.88 2.92 14.46
CA GLY A 88 8.95 1.89 14.91
C GLY A 88 7.87 1.67 13.85
N MET A 89 7.48 0.41 13.61
CA MET A 89 6.42 0.08 12.67
C MET A 89 5.72 -1.21 13.10
N GLY A 90 4.39 -1.23 13.06
CA GLY A 90 3.62 -2.40 13.47
C GLY A 90 2.12 -2.15 13.56
N ILE A 91 1.41 -3.07 14.23
CA ILE A 91 -0.03 -2.93 14.51
C ILE A 91 -0.25 -1.68 15.36
N ASN A 92 -1.27 -0.88 15.02
CA ASN A 92 -1.60 0.29 15.82
C ASN A 92 -2.08 -0.14 17.22
N PRO A 93 -1.52 0.39 18.32
CA PRO A 93 -1.95 0.04 19.67
C PRO A 93 -3.36 0.54 20.02
N PHE A 94 -3.88 1.55 19.31
CA PHE A 94 -5.22 2.06 19.56
C PHE A 94 -6.28 1.00 19.23
N ASN A 95 -7.07 0.63 20.24
CA ASN A 95 -8.09 -0.42 20.19
C ASN A 95 -7.58 -1.81 19.77
N PHE A 96 -6.29 -2.09 19.94
CA PHE A 96 -5.74 -3.43 19.73
C PHE A 96 -5.52 -4.14 21.07
N ASN A 97 -6.19 -5.27 21.26
CA ASN A 97 -5.96 -6.17 22.40
C ASN A 97 -5.96 -7.61 21.90
N TRP A 98 -5.03 -8.43 22.40
CA TRP A 98 -4.96 -9.86 22.10
C TRP A 98 -4.80 -10.65 23.40
N LEU A 99 -5.81 -11.42 23.76
CA LEU A 99 -5.79 -12.25 24.97
C LEU A 99 -5.03 -13.55 24.69
N LEU A 100 -3.95 -13.79 25.44
CA LEU A 100 -3.24 -15.06 25.43
C LEU A 100 -3.61 -15.88 26.67
N LYS A 101 -4.12 -17.08 26.48
CA LYS A 101 -4.27 -18.09 27.54
C LYS A 101 -2.97 -18.89 27.67
N GLY A 102 -2.94 -19.82 28.63
CA GLY A 102 -1.77 -20.69 28.81
C GLY A 102 -1.44 -21.46 27.52
N ASN A 103 -0.20 -21.34 27.07
CA ASN A 103 0.34 -21.90 25.83
C ASN A 103 -0.13 -21.25 24.51
N ASP A 104 -0.92 -20.17 24.55
CA ASP A 104 -1.22 -19.41 23.34
C ASP A 104 0.00 -18.58 22.92
N GLU A 105 0.15 -18.36 21.61
CA GLU A 105 1.18 -17.51 21.02
C GLU A 105 0.56 -16.37 20.20
N PHE A 106 1.31 -15.29 20.02
CA PHE A 106 0.94 -14.20 19.13
C PHE A 106 2.07 -13.90 18.16
N GLN A 107 1.80 -14.07 16.88
CA GLN A 107 2.72 -13.73 15.80
C GLN A 107 2.34 -12.36 15.21
N THR A 108 3.28 -11.42 15.24
CA THR A 108 3.10 -10.13 14.57
C THR A 108 3.18 -10.28 13.05
N PRO A 109 2.51 -9.42 12.28
CA PRO A 109 2.79 -9.28 10.85
C PRO A 109 4.23 -8.81 10.63
N GLU A 110 4.74 -9.01 9.42
CA GLU A 110 6.14 -8.75 9.09
C GLU A 110 6.36 -7.29 8.65
N VAL A 111 7.49 -6.72 9.04
CA VAL A 111 8.00 -5.47 8.45
C VAL A 111 9.15 -5.81 7.53
N VAL A 112 9.02 -5.45 6.26
CA VAL A 112 10.06 -5.63 5.25
C VAL A 112 10.91 -4.37 5.19
N MET A 113 12.19 -4.54 5.46
CA MET A 113 13.19 -3.48 5.51
C MET A 113 14.14 -3.58 4.32
N THR A 114 14.49 -2.44 3.73
CA THR A 114 15.54 -2.38 2.71
C THR A 114 16.50 -1.22 3.00
N TYR A 115 17.71 -1.36 2.48
CA TYR A 115 18.75 -0.34 2.49
C TYR A 115 19.21 -0.11 1.06
N SER A 116 19.46 1.14 0.70
CA SER A 116 20.09 1.53 -0.55
C SER A 116 21.09 2.63 -0.29
N SER A 117 22.25 2.55 -0.95
CA SER A 117 23.21 3.67 -1.04
C SER A 117 23.12 4.42 -2.37
N ASN A 118 22.28 3.94 -3.30
CA ASN A 118 22.18 4.40 -4.68
C ASN A 118 20.82 5.04 -4.98
N GLY A 119 20.17 5.64 -3.98
CA GLY A 119 18.95 6.42 -4.14
C GLY A 119 17.64 5.62 -4.13
N LEU A 120 16.55 6.34 -4.42
CA LEU A 120 15.18 5.82 -4.32
C LEU A 120 14.85 4.78 -5.40
N LEU A 121 15.52 4.82 -6.55
CA LEU A 121 15.30 3.86 -7.64
C LEU A 121 15.77 2.47 -7.25
N GLU A 122 16.96 2.35 -6.65
CA GLU A 122 17.46 1.07 -6.17
C GLU A 122 16.57 0.52 -5.05
N MET A 123 16.20 1.35 -4.06
CA MET A 123 15.24 0.99 -3.01
C MET A 123 13.94 0.41 -3.60
N SER A 124 13.36 1.11 -4.59
CA SER A 124 12.10 0.68 -5.22
C SER A 124 12.27 -0.64 -5.99
N LYS A 125 13.37 -0.78 -6.76
CA LYS A 125 13.69 -2.03 -7.47
C LYS A 125 13.84 -3.20 -6.52
N THR A 126 14.53 -3.02 -5.38
CA THR A 126 14.69 -4.06 -4.36
C THR A 126 13.33 -4.52 -3.81
N TYR A 127 12.41 -3.59 -3.51
CA TYR A 127 11.05 -3.95 -3.11
C TYR A 127 10.31 -4.71 -4.21
N HIS A 128 10.35 -4.21 -5.45
CA HIS A 128 9.66 -4.83 -6.57
C HIS A 128 10.16 -6.25 -6.83
N GLU A 129 11.47 -6.48 -6.80
CA GLU A 129 12.07 -7.81 -6.95
C GLU A 129 11.65 -8.74 -5.81
N LEU A 130 11.79 -8.29 -4.56
CA LEU A 130 11.42 -9.09 -3.39
C LEU A 130 9.93 -9.46 -3.41
N TYR A 131 9.05 -8.50 -3.66
CA TYR A 131 7.62 -8.75 -3.63
C TYR A 131 7.16 -9.59 -4.81
N THR A 132 7.70 -9.34 -6.00
CA THR A 132 7.37 -10.17 -7.17
C THR A 132 7.83 -11.61 -6.95
N THR A 133 9.01 -11.84 -6.36
CA THR A 133 9.58 -13.19 -6.23
C THR A 133 9.15 -13.94 -4.96
N ARG A 134 8.86 -13.25 -3.85
CA ARG A 134 8.63 -13.85 -2.52
C ARG A 134 7.28 -13.55 -1.88
N LEU A 135 6.56 -12.50 -2.30
CA LEU A 135 5.29 -12.11 -1.67
C LEU A 135 4.08 -12.38 -2.56
N CYS A 136 4.13 -11.95 -3.82
CA CYS A 136 3.09 -12.16 -4.82
C CYS A 136 2.87 -13.67 -5.06
N ARG A 137 1.60 -14.07 -5.17
CA ARG A 137 1.19 -15.48 -5.31
C ARG A 137 0.34 -15.67 -6.56
N GLY A 138 0.15 -16.93 -6.93
CA GLY A 138 -0.78 -17.35 -7.97
C GLY A 138 -0.19 -17.34 -9.38
N LYS A 139 -1.02 -17.77 -10.34
CA LYS A 139 -0.61 -18.05 -11.73
C LYS A 139 -0.04 -16.84 -12.49
N PHE A 140 -0.36 -15.62 -12.04
CA PHE A 140 0.04 -14.35 -12.67
C PHE A 140 1.26 -13.69 -12.01
N LYS A 141 1.95 -14.39 -11.11
CA LYS A 141 3.20 -13.89 -10.51
C LYS A 141 4.26 -13.64 -11.59
N ASP A 142 4.48 -14.62 -12.46
CA ASP A 142 5.51 -14.62 -13.50
C ASP A 142 4.89 -14.62 -14.92
N LYS A 143 3.64 -14.15 -15.06
CA LYS A 143 2.92 -14.07 -16.34
C LYS A 143 2.35 -12.67 -16.54
N GLU A 144 2.30 -12.25 -17.79
CA GLU A 144 1.59 -11.03 -18.18
C GLU A 144 0.12 -11.11 -17.74
N ARG A 145 -0.39 -9.97 -17.27
CA ARG A 145 -1.80 -9.84 -16.87
C ARG A 145 -2.62 -9.44 -18.10
N PRO A 146 -3.82 -9.98 -18.28
CA PRO A 146 -4.64 -9.69 -19.45
C PRO A 146 -5.07 -8.22 -19.48
N ILE A 147 -5.10 -7.63 -20.67
CA ILE A 147 -5.76 -6.36 -20.92
C ILE A 147 -7.26 -6.58 -20.71
N LEU A 148 -7.87 -5.78 -19.84
CA LEU A 148 -9.26 -5.95 -19.42
C LEU A 148 -10.17 -4.78 -19.83
N ILE A 149 -11.46 -5.08 -19.95
CA ILE A 149 -12.54 -4.10 -19.94
C ILE A 149 -13.46 -4.38 -18.76
N ASN A 150 -13.85 -3.32 -18.05
CA ASN A 150 -14.76 -3.37 -16.91
C ASN A 150 -15.96 -2.45 -17.21
N ASN A 151 -17.19 -2.90 -16.93
CA ASN A 151 -18.41 -2.13 -17.27
C ASN A 151 -18.82 -1.07 -16.24
N TRP A 152 -18.11 -0.89 -15.12
CA TRP A 152 -18.51 0.00 -14.02
C TRP A 152 -18.77 1.43 -14.49
N GLU A 153 -17.76 2.16 -14.98
CA GLU A 153 -17.97 3.55 -15.44
C GLU A 153 -18.76 3.64 -16.76
N ALA A 154 -18.85 2.54 -17.51
CA ALA A 154 -19.56 2.50 -18.78
C ALA A 154 -21.08 2.42 -18.60
N THR A 155 -21.55 1.78 -17.53
CA THR A 155 -22.98 1.45 -17.35
C THR A 155 -23.48 1.65 -15.93
N TYR A 156 -22.60 1.72 -14.93
CA TYR A 156 -22.94 1.60 -13.51
C TYR A 156 -23.92 0.43 -13.29
N PHE A 157 -25.08 0.70 -12.69
CA PHE A 157 -26.13 -0.30 -12.48
C PHE A 157 -27.10 -0.45 -13.67
N ASP A 158 -27.05 0.43 -14.68
CA ASP A 158 -27.95 0.39 -15.85
C ASP A 158 -27.37 -0.50 -16.98
N PHE A 159 -27.30 -1.80 -16.71
CA PHE A 159 -26.99 -2.80 -17.73
C PHE A 159 -27.97 -3.96 -17.73
N ASN A 160 -27.99 -4.66 -18.86
CA ASN A 160 -28.65 -5.94 -19.02
C ASN A 160 -27.74 -6.85 -19.85
N GLU A 161 -28.18 -8.09 -20.06
CA GLU A 161 -27.42 -9.09 -20.81
C GLU A 161 -27.03 -8.61 -22.21
N GLU A 162 -27.92 -7.91 -22.92
CA GLU A 162 -27.67 -7.42 -24.28
C GLU A 162 -26.55 -6.36 -24.30
N LYS A 163 -26.65 -5.33 -23.45
CA LYS A 163 -25.62 -4.28 -23.31
C LYS A 163 -24.24 -4.90 -22.98
N ILE A 164 -24.20 -5.84 -22.05
CA ILE A 164 -22.95 -6.52 -21.64
C ILE A 164 -22.37 -7.34 -22.79
N LYS A 165 -23.20 -8.11 -23.51
CA LYS A 165 -22.76 -8.85 -24.70
C LYS A 165 -22.20 -7.93 -25.78
N THR A 166 -22.83 -6.78 -26.01
CA THR A 166 -22.31 -5.78 -26.96
C THR A 166 -20.95 -5.26 -26.54
N ILE A 167 -20.76 -4.88 -25.26
CA ILE A 167 -19.46 -4.42 -24.75
C ILE A 167 -18.38 -5.50 -24.91
N ALA A 168 -18.71 -6.76 -24.57
CA ALA A 168 -17.79 -7.88 -24.71
C ALA A 168 -17.42 -8.16 -26.17
N SER A 169 -18.37 -8.10 -27.10
CA SER A 169 -18.14 -8.27 -28.54
C SER A 169 -17.21 -7.19 -29.09
N ILE A 170 -17.47 -5.91 -28.76
CA ILE A 170 -16.60 -4.79 -29.18
C ILE A 170 -15.20 -4.94 -28.55
N GLY A 171 -15.13 -5.30 -27.26
CA GLY A 171 -13.85 -5.56 -26.59
C GLY A 171 -13.04 -6.65 -27.31
N LYS A 172 -13.70 -7.74 -27.72
CA LYS A 172 -13.05 -8.80 -28.51
C LYS A 172 -12.53 -8.30 -29.86
N GLU A 173 -13.31 -7.48 -30.57
CA GLU A 173 -12.89 -6.87 -31.85
C GLU A 173 -11.66 -5.96 -31.67
N LEU A 174 -11.54 -5.29 -30.52
CA LEU A 174 -10.40 -4.46 -30.14
C LEU A 174 -9.21 -5.23 -29.57
N GLY A 175 -9.31 -6.56 -29.42
CA GLY A 175 -8.24 -7.41 -28.89
C GLY A 175 -8.15 -7.44 -27.35
N ILE A 176 -9.20 -7.04 -26.63
CA ILE A 176 -9.28 -7.16 -25.16
C ILE A 176 -9.39 -8.63 -24.77
N GLU A 177 -8.66 -9.02 -23.72
CA GLU A 177 -8.44 -10.42 -23.34
C GLU A 177 -9.31 -10.88 -22.17
N LEU A 178 -9.80 -9.94 -21.36
CA LEU A 178 -10.61 -10.20 -20.17
C LEU A 178 -11.79 -9.22 -20.07
N PHE A 179 -13.00 -9.76 -19.94
CA PHE A 179 -14.18 -8.99 -19.57
C PHE A 179 -14.44 -9.12 -18.07
N VAL A 180 -14.63 -7.99 -17.39
CA VAL A 180 -14.99 -7.92 -15.97
C VAL A 180 -16.42 -7.39 -15.83
N LEU A 181 -17.30 -8.25 -15.33
CA LEU A 181 -18.65 -7.85 -14.92
C LEU A 181 -18.58 -7.26 -13.51
N ASP A 182 -18.84 -5.97 -13.40
CA ASP A 182 -18.79 -5.20 -12.15
C ASP A 182 -20.15 -5.21 -11.41
N ASP A 183 -20.29 -4.38 -10.37
CA ASP A 183 -21.42 -4.36 -9.45
C ASP A 183 -22.79 -4.24 -10.17
N GLY A 184 -23.82 -4.88 -9.60
CA GLY A 184 -25.19 -4.88 -10.13
C GLY A 184 -25.70 -6.20 -10.69
N TRP A 185 -24.84 -7.23 -10.83
CA TRP A 185 -25.24 -8.51 -11.42
C TRP A 185 -26.04 -9.42 -10.46
N PHE A 186 -25.96 -9.18 -9.15
CA PHE A 186 -26.68 -9.99 -8.16
C PHE A 186 -28.09 -9.44 -7.89
N LYS A 187 -29.00 -10.35 -7.56
CA LYS A 187 -30.44 -10.07 -7.47
C LYS A 187 -30.71 -8.92 -6.49
N GLY A 188 -31.38 -7.88 -6.97
CA GLY A 188 -31.80 -6.73 -6.14
C GLY A 188 -30.80 -5.58 -6.10
N ARG A 189 -29.61 -5.72 -6.69
CA ARG A 189 -28.57 -4.69 -6.75
C ARG A 189 -28.75 -3.74 -7.92
N ASN A 190 -29.75 -2.87 -7.83
CA ASN A 190 -30.02 -1.85 -8.86
C ASN A 190 -29.43 -0.47 -8.49
N SER A 191 -28.82 -0.34 -7.31
CA SER A 191 -28.15 0.86 -6.83
C SER A 191 -27.14 0.51 -5.73
N ASP A 192 -26.34 1.48 -5.30
CA ASP A 192 -25.44 1.33 -4.15
C ASP A 192 -26.18 1.21 -2.79
N LEU A 193 -27.48 1.53 -2.75
CA LEU A 193 -28.33 1.46 -1.57
C LEU A 193 -29.03 0.10 -1.34
N THR A 194 -28.89 -0.86 -2.26
CA THR A 194 -29.59 -2.16 -2.18
C THR A 194 -28.60 -3.32 -2.06
N SER A 195 -28.93 -4.42 -1.35
CA SER A 195 -28.06 -5.60 -1.16
C SER A 195 -28.78 -6.89 -1.52
#